data_AF-A0A2V8GET6-F1
#
_entry.id   AF-A0A2V8GET6-F1
#
_cell.length_a   1.000
_cell.length_b   1.000
_cell.length_c   1.000
_cell.angle_alpha   90.00
_cell.angle_beta   90.00
_cell.angle_gamma   90.00
#
_symmetry.space_group_name_H-M   'P 1'
#
loop_
_entity.id
_entity.type
_entity.pdbx_description
1 polymer ?
#
loop_
_entity_poly.entity_id
_entity_poly.type
_entity_poly.pdbx_seq_one_letter_code
_entity_poly.pdbx_strand_id
1 'polypeptide(L)'
;MPEPTEIERGLQQLEVDLKRLEAEYNMYFSGRLPKPPWETRSRVEALVKQYDRAYIQNYGDRFRFMTLQSRYATFIDLWDRGLRAREEGRPGPFAQKRPTPKEPEPKKPEDRILYVAAFRDPLR
;
A
#
# COMPACT_ATOMS: atom_id res chain seq x y z
N MET A 1 8.29 30.67 -4.58
CA MET A 1 7.83 29.41 -5.21
C MET A 1 6.42 29.67 -5.72
N PRO A 2 5.99 29.14 -6.88
CA PRO A 2 4.59 29.25 -7.27
C PRO A 2 3.73 28.57 -6.21
N GLU A 3 2.67 29.26 -5.78
CA GLU A 3 1.70 28.70 -4.83
C GLU A 3 1.01 27.49 -5.49
N PRO A 4 0.88 26.34 -4.80
CA PRO A 4 0.22 25.16 -5.35
C PRO A 4 -1.21 25.51 -5.71
N THR A 5 -1.65 25.11 -6.90
CA THR A 5 -3.01 25.36 -7.37
C THR A 5 -4.04 24.70 -6.45
N GLU A 6 -5.30 25.15 -6.50
CA GLU A 6 -6.37 24.53 -5.71
C GLU A 6 -6.53 23.04 -6.03
N ILE A 7 -6.30 22.65 -7.29
CA ILE A 7 -6.31 21.25 -7.72
C ILE A 7 -5.16 20.48 -7.08
N GLU A 8 -3.94 21.01 -7.08
CA GLU A 8 -2.78 20.34 -6.46
C GLU A 8 -2.98 20.11 -4.96
N ARG A 9 -3.46 21.11 -4.23
CA ARG A 9 -3.79 20.97 -2.80
C ARG A 9 -4.88 19.92 -2.58
N GLY A 10 -5.89 19.93 -3.44
CA GLY A 10 -6.97 18.96 -3.45
C GLY A 10 -6.50 17.51 -3.67
N LEU A 11 -5.61 17.30 -4.64
CA LEU A 11 -5.01 16.00 -4.93
C LEU A 11 -4.10 15.52 -3.80
N GLN A 12 -3.34 16.45 -3.18
CA GLN A 12 -2.53 16.13 -2.01
C GLN A 12 -3.40 15.70 -0.82
N GLN A 13 -4.52 16.38 -0.58
CA GLN A 13 -5.48 15.99 0.44
C GLN A 13 -6.08 14.60 0.15
N LEU A 14 -6.46 14.34 -1.11
CA LEU A 14 -6.96 13.03 -1.54
C LEU A 14 -5.94 11.91 -1.26
N GLU A 15 -4.65 12.16 -1.52
CA GLU A 15 -3.59 11.18 -1.21
C GLU A 15 -3.48 10.90 0.29
N VAL A 16 -3.56 11.93 1.13
CA VAL A 16 -3.50 11.80 2.59
C VAL A 16 -4.70 11.02 3.11
N ASP A 17 -5.92 11.36 2.67
CA ASP A 17 -7.13 10.62 3.05
C ASP A 17 -7.09 9.17 2.56
N LEU A 18 -6.54 8.90 1.37
CA LEU A 18 -6.38 7.54 0.86
C LEU A 18 -5.42 6.71 1.72
N LYS A 19 -4.28 7.27 2.12
CA LYS A 19 -3.32 6.61 3.04
C LYS A 19 -3.94 6.37 4.42
N ARG A 20 -4.73 7.32 4.92
CA ARG A 20 -5.47 7.17 6.18
C ARG A 20 -6.47 6.02 6.08
N LEU A 21 -7.25 5.96 5.00
CA LEU A 21 -8.22 4.91 4.76
C LEU A 21 -7.56 3.52 4.72
N GLU A 22 -6.40 3.40 4.08
CA GLU A 22 -5.60 2.18 4.05
C GLU A 22 -5.17 1.73 5.46
N ALA A 23 -4.67 2.65 6.28
CA ALA A 23 -4.28 2.37 7.66
C ALA A 23 -5.47 1.94 8.53
N GLU A 24 -6.62 2.61 8.39
CA GLU A 24 -7.84 2.27 9.13
C GLU A 24 -8.36 0.86 8.75
N TYR A 25 -8.35 0.51 7.46
CA TYR A 25 -8.68 -0.84 7.03
C TYR A 25 -7.68 -1.89 7.54
N ASN A 26 -6.39 -1.57 7.55
CA ASN A 26 -5.37 -2.45 8.13
C ASN A 26 -5.62 -2.69 9.64
N MET A 27 -5.95 -1.66 10.40
CA MET A 27 -6.34 -1.75 11.81
C MET A 27 -7.63 -2.56 12.01
N TYR A 28 -8.60 -2.42 11.11
CA TYR A 28 -9.84 -3.21 11.13
C TYR A 28 -9.60 -4.70 10.87
N PHE A 29 -8.78 -5.04 9.87
CA PHE A 29 -8.47 -6.43 9.53
C PHE A 29 -7.54 -7.10 10.55
N SER A 30 -6.66 -6.33 11.20
CA SER A 30 -5.86 -6.83 12.34
C SER A 30 -6.67 -6.98 13.63
N GLY A 31 -7.97 -6.63 13.64
CA GLY A 31 -8.84 -6.75 14.80
C GLY A 31 -8.67 -5.64 15.85
N ARG A 32 -7.88 -4.60 15.56
CA ARG A 32 -7.71 -3.43 16.45
C ARG A 32 -8.90 -2.49 16.41
N LEU A 33 -9.62 -2.45 15.28
CA LEU A 33 -10.88 -1.70 15.15
C LEU A 33 -12.07 -2.67 15.02
N PRO A 34 -13.15 -2.45 15.78
CA PRO A 34 -14.33 -3.32 15.73
C PRO A 34 -15.23 -3.03 14.53
N LYS A 35 -15.16 -1.83 13.93
CA LYS A 35 -16.03 -1.38 12.84
C LYS A 35 -15.22 -0.97 11.61
N PRO A 36 -15.73 -1.21 10.39
CA PRO A 36 -15.08 -0.73 9.17
C PRO A 36 -15.11 0.80 9.09
N PRO A 37 -14.11 1.44 8.46
CA PRO A 37 -14.05 2.90 8.30
C PRO A 37 -14.95 3.40 7.14
N TRP A 38 -16.26 3.23 7.28
CA TRP A 38 -17.25 3.63 6.27
C TRP A 38 -17.24 5.14 6.00
N GLU A 39 -17.09 5.95 7.05
CA GLU A 39 -17.08 7.42 6.93
C GLU A 39 -15.89 7.92 6.10
N THR A 40 -14.67 7.44 6.40
CA THR A 40 -13.47 7.80 5.64
C THR A 40 -13.58 7.31 4.19
N ARG A 41 -14.14 6.10 3.98
CA ARG A 41 -14.38 5.58 2.63
C ARG A 41 -15.30 6.48 1.82
N SER A 42 -16.45 6.87 2.38
CA SER A 42 -17.41 7.75 1.71
C SER A 42 -16.81 9.13 1.42
N ARG A 43 -15.97 9.66 2.31
CA ARG A 43 -15.24 10.92 2.07
C ARG A 43 -14.29 10.82 0.89
N VAL A 44 -13.45 9.78 0.85
CA VAL A 44 -12.51 9.56 -0.27
C VAL A 44 -13.28 9.36 -1.57
N GLU A 45 -14.37 8.60 -1.56
CA GLU A 45 -15.21 8.39 -2.75
C GLU A 45 -15.79 9.70 -3.29
N ALA A 46 -16.29 10.57 -2.41
CA ALA A 46 -16.83 11.86 -2.79
C ALA A 46 -15.76 12.75 -3.44
N LEU A 47 -14.55 12.78 -2.88
CA LEU A 47 -13.41 13.51 -3.44
C LEU A 47 -13.02 12.96 -4.82
N VAL A 48 -12.90 11.63 -4.96
CA VAL A 48 -12.59 11.00 -6.26
C VAL A 48 -13.64 11.37 -7.30
N LYS A 49 -14.93 11.26 -6.98
CA LYS A 49 -16.04 11.64 -7.89
C LYS A 49 -16.04 13.13 -8.23
N GLN A 50 -15.67 13.99 -7.29
CA GLN A 50 -15.56 15.42 -7.52
C GLN A 50 -14.45 15.73 -8.54
N TYR A 51 -13.25 15.16 -8.37
CA TYR A 51 -12.13 15.39 -9.28
C TYR A 51 -12.27 14.66 -10.63
N ASP A 52 -12.98 13.52 -10.68
CA ASP A 52 -13.33 12.83 -11.92
C ASP A 52 -14.18 13.71 -12.85
N ARG A 53 -15.12 14.47 -12.25
CA ARG A 53 -15.96 15.44 -12.96
C ARG A 53 -15.28 16.78 -13.21
N ALA A 54 -14.21 17.08 -12.46
CA ALA A 54 -13.51 18.34 -12.59
C ALA A 54 -12.66 18.36 -13.86
N TYR A 55 -12.67 19.49 -14.57
CA TYR A 55 -11.80 19.68 -15.73
C TYR A 55 -10.38 20.04 -15.26
N ILE A 56 -9.49 19.04 -15.25
CA ILE A 56 -8.07 19.23 -14.93
C ILE A 56 -7.31 19.62 -16.21
N GLN A 57 -6.89 20.88 -16.31
CA GLN A 57 -6.12 21.40 -17.45
C GLN A 57 -4.68 20.88 -17.49
N ASN A 58 -4.06 20.71 -16.31
CA ASN A 58 -2.68 20.27 -16.20
C ASN A 58 -2.57 18.75 -16.40
N TYR A 59 -1.76 18.33 -17.38
CA TYR A 59 -1.50 16.91 -17.64
C TYR A 59 -0.83 16.19 -16.46
N GLY A 60 0.04 16.89 -15.70
CA GLY A 60 0.71 16.30 -14.53
C GLY A 60 -0.28 15.96 -13.41
N ASP A 61 -1.20 16.88 -13.12
CA ASP A 61 -2.25 16.69 -12.10
C ASP A 61 -3.27 15.64 -12.55
N ARG A 62 -3.59 15.59 -13.85
CA ARG A 62 -4.45 14.55 -14.41
C ARG A 62 -3.82 13.16 -14.28
N PHE A 63 -2.52 13.03 -14.54
CA PHE A 63 -1.81 11.76 -14.37
C PHE A 63 -1.76 11.33 -12.90
N ARG A 64 -1.48 12.26 -11.98
CA ARG A 64 -1.54 12.02 -10.53
C ARG A 64 -2.92 11.54 -10.10
N PHE A 65 -3.97 12.23 -10.53
CA PHE A 65 -5.36 11.86 -10.24
C PHE A 65 -5.70 10.46 -10.77
N MET A 66 -5.37 10.16 -12.04
CA MET A 66 -5.59 8.83 -12.65
C MET A 66 -4.88 7.73 -11.87
N THR A 67 -3.67 7.98 -11.38
CA THR A 67 -2.92 7.06 -10.53
C THR A 67 -3.63 6.82 -9.20
N LEU A 68 -4.09 7.89 -8.53
CA LEU A 68 -4.83 7.80 -7.27
C LEU A 68 -6.17 7.07 -7.44
N GLN A 69 -6.89 7.34 -8.54
CA GLN A 69 -8.16 6.69 -8.88
C GLN A 69 -7.97 5.18 -9.11
N SER A 70 -6.96 4.78 -9.87
CA SER A 70 -6.64 3.36 -10.09
C SER A 70 -6.30 2.65 -8.77
N ARG A 71 -5.46 3.26 -7.93
CA ARG A 71 -5.12 2.74 -6.60
C ARG A 71 -6.35 2.59 -5.71
N TYR A 72 -7.21 3.60 -5.68
CA TYR A 72 -8.48 3.57 -4.94
C TYR A 72 -9.37 2.41 -5.40
N ALA A 73 -9.54 2.21 -6.70
CA ALA A 73 -10.34 1.11 -7.24
C ALA A 73 -9.80 -0.26 -6.80
N THR A 74 -8.47 -0.47 -6.87
CA THR A 74 -7.84 -1.71 -6.39
C THR A 74 -8.05 -1.93 -4.88
N PHE A 75 -7.97 -0.86 -4.08
CA PHE A 75 -8.18 -0.97 -2.63
C PHE A 75 -9.60 -1.30 -2.24
N ILE A 76 -10.60 -0.70 -2.90
CA ILE A 76 -12.01 -1.04 -2.66
C ILE A 76 -12.24 -2.53 -2.91
N ASP A 77 -11.75 -3.05 -4.04
CA ASP A 77 -11.91 -4.46 -4.39
C ASP A 77 -11.18 -5.39 -3.39
N LEU A 78 -9.99 -5.01 -2.94
CA LEU A 78 -9.24 -5.73 -1.91
C LEU A 78 -9.99 -5.76 -0.57
N TRP A 79 -10.53 -4.63 -0.13
CA TRP A 79 -11.27 -4.53 1.13
C TRP A 79 -12.63 -5.24 1.07
N ASP A 80 -13.32 -5.20 -0.06
CA ASP A 80 -14.58 -5.93 -0.28
C ASP A 80 -14.34 -7.45 -0.18
N ARG A 81 -13.32 -7.95 -0.88
CA ARG A 81 -12.86 -9.35 -0.75
C ARG A 81 -12.48 -9.70 0.68
N GLY A 82 -11.80 -8.78 1.39
CA GLY A 82 -11.44 -8.95 2.80
C GLY A 82 -12.66 -9.03 3.74
N LEU A 83 -13.64 -8.15 3.54
CA LEU A 83 -14.88 -8.12 4.32
C LEU A 83 -15.67 -9.42 4.12
N ARG A 84 -15.86 -9.84 2.86
CA ARG A 84 -16.55 -11.08 2.52
C ARG A 84 -15.86 -12.31 3.12
N ALA A 85 -14.54 -12.40 3.03
CA ALA A 85 -13.79 -13.51 3.61
C ALA A 85 -13.95 -13.58 5.14
N ARG A 86 -14.00 -12.42 5.82
CA ARG A 86 -14.25 -12.33 7.27
C ARG A 86 -15.65 -12.81 7.63
N GLU A 87 -16.67 -12.45 6.85
CA GLU A 87 -18.06 -12.90 7.05
C GLU A 87 -18.21 -14.42 6.80
N GLU A 88 -17.50 -14.95 5.81
CA GLU A 88 -17.47 -16.39 5.48
C GLU A 88 -16.58 -17.21 6.43
N GLY A 89 -15.89 -16.59 7.39
CA GLY A 89 -14.97 -17.25 8.33
C GLY A 89 -13.69 -17.80 7.68
N ARG A 90 -13.38 -17.37 6.45
CA ARG A 90 -12.22 -17.81 5.66
C ARG A 90 -11.00 -16.91 5.94
N PRO A 91 -9.77 -17.44 5.82
CA PRO A 91 -8.58 -16.60 5.85
C PRO A 91 -8.62 -15.66 4.63
N GLY A 92 -8.99 -14.40 4.87
CA GLY A 92 -9.00 -13.37 3.85
C GLY A 92 -7.59 -12.92 3.43
N PRO A 93 -7.48 -12.03 2.43
CA PRO A 93 -6.20 -11.49 1.95
C PRO A 93 -5.38 -10.78 3.04
N PHE A 94 -6.01 -10.37 4.14
CA PHE A 94 -5.38 -9.76 5.31
C PHE A 94 -5.18 -10.73 6.48
N ALA A 95 -5.49 -12.02 6.31
CA ALA A 95 -5.24 -13.02 7.32
C ALA A 95 -3.74 -13.08 7.57
N GLN A 96 -3.30 -12.58 8.72
CA GLN A 96 -1.97 -12.88 9.22
C GLN A 96 -1.90 -14.39 9.37
N LYS A 97 -1.07 -15.04 8.55
CA LYS A 97 -0.58 -16.38 8.88
C LYS A 97 -0.03 -16.24 10.28
N ARG A 98 -0.72 -16.79 11.29
CA ARG A 98 -0.09 -17.03 12.59
C ARG A 98 1.25 -17.66 12.26
N PRO A 99 2.38 -17.14 12.78
CA PRO A 99 3.63 -17.86 12.63
C PRO A 99 3.38 -19.23 13.24
N THR A 100 3.15 -20.24 12.38
CA THR A 100 3.36 -21.62 12.74
C THR A 100 4.78 -21.65 13.28
N PRO A 101 5.03 -22.19 14.49
CA PRO A 101 6.39 -22.32 15.00
C PRO A 101 7.22 -22.90 13.86
N LYS A 102 8.14 -22.10 13.31
CA LYS A 102 9.09 -22.61 12.33
C LYS A 102 9.91 -23.60 13.12
N GLU A 103 9.66 -24.89 12.91
CA GLU A 103 10.61 -25.94 13.21
C GLU A 103 11.97 -25.44 12.69
N PRO A 104 13.02 -25.40 13.53
CA PRO A 104 14.27 -24.74 13.17
C PRO A 104 14.83 -25.39 11.90
N GLU A 105 14.76 -24.67 10.78
CA GLU A 105 15.41 -25.10 9.56
C GLU A 105 16.90 -25.26 9.86
N PRO A 106 17.51 -26.43 9.56
CA PRO A 106 18.92 -26.65 9.82
C PRO A 106 19.71 -25.56 9.07
N LYS A 107 20.49 -24.77 9.83
CA LYS A 107 21.35 -23.73 9.29
C LYS A 107 22.17 -24.32 8.14
N LYS A 108 21.89 -23.87 6.91
CA LYS A 108 22.73 -24.20 5.77
C LYS A 108 24.16 -23.72 6.08
N PRO A 109 25.19 -24.56 5.88
CA PRO A 109 26.56 -24.19 6.19
C PRO A 109 26.93 -22.96 5.37
N GLU A 110 27.45 -21.96 6.07
CA GLU A 110 27.83 -20.66 5.53
C GLU A 110 28.83 -20.86 4.38
N ASP A 111 28.55 -20.28 3.20
CA ASP A 111 29.47 -20.19 2.08
C ASP A 111 30.75 -19.49 2.55
N ARG A 112 31.75 -20.29 2.91
CA ARG A 112 33.07 -19.83 3.33
C ARG A 112 33.79 -19.31 2.10
N ILE A 113 33.61 -18.03 1.81
CA ILE A 113 34.36 -17.32 0.75
C ILE A 113 35.85 -17.37 1.12
N LEU A 114 36.62 -18.23 0.46
CA LEU A 114 38.07 -18.24 0.53
C LEU A 114 38.60 -17.12 -0.38
N TYR A 115 38.98 -15.99 0.21
CA TYR A 115 39.80 -14.99 -0.49
C TYR A 115 41.18 -15.59 -0.77
N VAL A 116 41.46 -15.97 -2.02
CA VAL A 116 42.82 -16.25 -2.49
C VAL A 116 43.31 -15.00 -3.22
N ALA A 117 43.96 -14.10 -2.49
CA ALA A 117 44.75 -13.03 -3.06
C ALA A 117 46.22 -13.29 -2.74
N ALA A 118 46.95 -13.84 -3.71
CA ALA A 118 48.40 -13.68 -3.82
C ALA A 118 48.80 -13.91 -5.28
N PHE A 119 48.52 -12.91 -6.12
CA PHE A 119 49.26 -12.71 -7.35
C PHE A 119 50.72 -12.47 -6.95
N ARG A 120 51.58 -13.47 -7.18
CA ARG A 120 53.03 -13.33 -7.00
C ARG A 120 53.61 -12.97 -8.36
N ASP A 121 53.85 -11.69 -8.57
CA ASP A 121 54.53 -11.14 -9.75
C ASP A 121 56.03 -11.51 -9.68
N PRO A 122 56.60 -12.22 -10.66
CA PRO A 122 58.01 -12.62 -10.64
C PRO A 122 58.86 -11.68 -11.50
N LEU A 123 59.17 -10.48 -11.00
CA LEU A 123 60.17 -9.58 -11.57
C LEU A 123 60.96 -8.84 -10.48
N ARG A 124 61.90 -9.55 -9.84
CA ARG A 124 63.22 -9.01 -9.43
C ARG A 124 64.14 -10.09 -8.88
#